data_AF-A0A4Y3TYU3-F1
#
_entry.id   AF-A0A4Y3TYU3-F1
#
_cell.length_a   1.000
_cell.length_b   1.000
_cell.length_c   1.000
_cell.angle_alpha   90.00
_cell.angle_beta   90.00
_cell.angle_gamma   90.00
#
_symmetry.space_group_name_H-M   'P 1'
#
loop_
_entity.id
_entity.type
_entity.pdbx_description
1 polymer ?
#
loop_
_entity_poly.entity_id
_entity_poly.type
_entity_poly.pdbx_seq_one_letter_code
_entity_poly.pdbx_strand_id
1 'polypeptide(L)'
;MLPKPLRRVSLYFRKRRNRRLCEIIDTLHQATGGPVNVLDIGGSLVFWLSVPEITRNKCSIHTLNLPGVLENLPPEEESLRKTVNMITGDARDLSMFADQSFDIVICNSVIEHVGNWLDMRKAANEARRVGKRGWFQAPAFEFPLEQHFLLPFIHWLADPL
;
A
#
# COMPACT_ATOMS: atom_id res chain seq x y z
N MET A 1 9.39 -15.21 3.80
CA MET A 1 10.04 -14.72 2.55
C MET A 1 9.79 -15.75 1.46
N LEU A 2 9.15 -15.37 0.34
CA LEU A 2 8.82 -16.29 -0.75
C LEU A 2 10.09 -16.89 -1.39
N PRO A 3 10.09 -18.17 -1.81
CA PRO A 3 11.15 -18.75 -2.64
C PRO A 3 11.45 -17.88 -3.87
N LYS A 4 12.74 -17.72 -4.22
CA LYS A 4 13.20 -16.94 -5.39
C LYS A 4 12.37 -17.15 -6.69
N PRO A 5 11.99 -18.38 -7.10
CA PRO A 5 11.18 -18.56 -8.30
C PRO A 5 9.76 -17.98 -8.17
N LEU A 6 9.15 -18.05 -6.98
CA LEU A 6 7.80 -17.54 -6.73
C LEU A 6 7.75 -16.01 -6.70
N ARG A 7 8.89 -15.33 -6.51
CA ARG A 7 8.97 -13.86 -6.59
C ARG A 7 8.57 -13.33 -7.97
N ARG A 8 8.92 -14.03 -9.06
CA ARG A 8 8.55 -13.63 -10.43
C ARG A 8 7.04 -13.76 -10.67
N VAL A 9 6.46 -14.86 -10.20
CA VAL A 9 5.01 -15.11 -10.29
C VAL A 9 4.23 -14.08 -9.46
N SER A 10 4.64 -13.84 -8.22
CA SER A 10 4.05 -12.81 -7.35
C SER A 10 4.13 -11.42 -7.99
N LEU A 11 5.29 -11.04 -8.55
CA LEU A 11 5.45 -9.77 -9.26
C LEU A 11 4.55 -9.66 -10.51
N TYR A 12 4.36 -10.75 -11.26
CA TYR A 12 3.46 -10.78 -12.40
C TYR A 12 2.02 -10.45 -11.99
N PHE A 13 1.48 -11.12 -10.96
CA PHE A 13 0.12 -10.86 -10.48
C PHE A 13 -0.03 -9.45 -9.88
N ARG A 14 0.99 -8.98 -9.14
CA ARG A 14 1.00 -7.60 -8.61
C ARG A 14 0.96 -6.56 -9.73
N LYS A 15 1.77 -6.72 -10.79
CA LYS A 15 1.74 -5.84 -11.97
C LYS A 15 0.36 -5.85 -12.65
N ARG A 16 -0.23 -7.04 -12.84
CA ARG A 16 -1.56 -7.17 -13.46
C ARG A 16 -2.64 -6.46 -12.63
N ARG A 17 -2.64 -6.66 -11.31
CA ARG A 17 -3.56 -5.98 -10.37
C ARG A 17 -3.36 -4.47 -10.41
N ASN A 18 -2.12 -4.02 -10.34
CA ASN A 18 -1.78 -2.60 -10.26
C ASN A 18 -2.03 -1.85 -11.58
N ARG A 19 -2.38 -2.53 -12.69
CA ARG A 19 -2.81 -1.85 -13.93
C ARG A 19 -3.94 -0.86 -13.65
N ARG A 20 -4.92 -1.26 -12.82
CA ARG A 20 -6.04 -0.39 -12.47
C ARG A 20 -5.62 0.80 -11.61
N LEU A 21 -4.66 0.60 -10.70
CA LEU A 21 -4.06 1.70 -9.93
C LEU A 21 -3.34 2.69 -10.87
N CYS A 22 -2.63 2.20 -11.89
CA CYS A 22 -1.96 3.05 -12.87
C CYS A 22 -2.96 3.91 -13.65
N GLU A 23 -4.06 3.32 -14.11
CA GLU A 23 -5.14 4.05 -14.81
C GLU A 23 -5.74 5.16 -13.92
N ILE A 24 -5.91 4.89 -12.62
CA ILE A 24 -6.40 5.89 -11.66
C ILE A 24 -5.40 7.03 -11.49
N ILE A 25 -4.11 6.71 -11.30
CA ILE A 25 -3.04 7.71 -11.19
C ILE A 25 -2.98 8.57 -12.45
N ASP A 26 -3.05 7.97 -13.63
CA ASP A 26 -3.01 8.70 -14.90
C ASP A 26 -4.18 9.67 -15.03
N THR A 27 -5.39 9.23 -14.65
CA THR A 27 -6.59 10.08 -14.64
C THR A 27 -6.44 11.25 -13.66
N LEU A 28 -5.95 10.98 -12.45
CA LEU A 28 -5.74 12.01 -11.43
C LEU A 28 -4.68 13.02 -11.86
N HIS A 29 -3.57 12.55 -12.40
CA HIS A 29 -2.49 13.40 -12.89
C HIS A 29 -2.96 14.36 -13.99
N GLN A 30 -3.78 13.87 -14.92
CA GLN A 30 -4.38 14.70 -15.96
C GLN A 30 -5.36 15.74 -15.38
N ALA A 31 -6.14 15.36 -14.37
CA ALA A 31 -7.13 16.23 -13.75
C ALA A 31 -6.50 17.33 -12.86
N THR A 32 -5.39 17.02 -12.17
CA THR A 32 -4.71 17.98 -11.29
C THR A 32 -3.71 18.88 -12.02
N GLY A 33 -3.24 18.46 -13.21
CA GLY A 33 -2.18 19.17 -13.95
C GLY A 33 -0.81 19.11 -13.27
N GLY A 34 -0.65 18.23 -12.26
CA GLY A 34 0.56 18.13 -11.44
C GLY A 34 0.72 16.74 -10.81
N PRO A 35 1.74 16.53 -9.97
CA PRO A 35 1.95 15.26 -9.30
C PRO A 35 0.73 14.86 -8.46
N VAL A 36 0.33 13.59 -8.52
CA VAL A 36 -0.72 13.02 -7.67
C VAL A 36 -0.15 12.82 -6.27
N ASN A 37 -0.75 13.44 -5.27
CA ASN A 37 -0.31 13.26 -3.88
C ASN A 37 -0.84 11.95 -3.34
N VAL A 38 0.07 11.02 -3.05
CA VAL A 38 -0.25 9.66 -2.58
C VAL A 38 0.21 9.49 -1.14
N LEU A 39 -0.67 8.98 -0.29
CA LEU A 39 -0.31 8.42 1.02
C LEU A 39 -0.42 6.89 0.95
N ASP A 40 0.65 6.18 1.24
CA ASP A 40 0.73 4.72 1.27
C ASP A 40 0.93 4.24 2.72
N ILE A 41 -0.18 3.83 3.35
CA ILE A 41 -0.26 3.41 4.74
C ILE A 41 0.28 1.99 4.89
N GLY A 42 1.32 1.84 5.70
CA GLY A 42 2.10 0.60 5.84
C GLY A 42 2.81 0.18 4.54
N GLY A 43 3.05 1.15 3.66
CA GLY A 43 3.65 0.94 2.36
C GLY A 43 5.10 0.48 2.42
N SER A 44 5.48 -0.39 1.50
CA SER A 44 6.87 -0.80 1.27
C SER A 44 7.38 -0.29 -0.08
N LEU A 45 8.68 -0.01 -0.18
CA LEU A 45 9.27 0.42 -1.46
C LEU A 45 9.16 -0.68 -2.52
N VAL A 46 9.20 -1.95 -2.11
CA VAL A 46 9.02 -3.11 -2.99
C VAL A 46 7.65 -3.13 -3.66
N PHE A 47 6.58 -2.65 -3.00
CA PHE A 47 5.27 -2.50 -3.64
C PHE A 47 5.38 -1.59 -4.88
N TRP A 48 6.09 -0.47 -4.75
CA TRP A 48 6.27 0.49 -5.83
C TRP A 48 7.09 -0.06 -7.01
N LEU A 49 7.94 -1.09 -6.82
CA LEU A 49 8.56 -1.81 -7.94
C LEU A 49 7.57 -2.53 -8.87
N SER A 50 6.37 -2.82 -8.38
CA SER A 50 5.30 -3.39 -9.20
C SER A 50 4.47 -2.33 -9.95
N VAL A 51 4.75 -1.05 -9.73
CA VAL A 51 4.18 0.09 -10.47
C VAL A 51 5.23 0.59 -11.48
N PRO A 52 4.88 0.75 -12.77
CA PRO A 52 5.81 1.27 -13.78
C PRO A 52 6.42 2.61 -13.38
N GLU A 53 7.70 2.82 -13.70
CA GLU A 53 8.41 4.06 -13.36
C GLU A 53 7.74 5.31 -13.92
N ILE A 54 7.26 5.24 -15.16
CA ILE A 54 6.51 6.34 -15.79
C ILE A 54 5.26 6.75 -14.98
N THR A 55 4.62 5.81 -14.29
CA THR A 55 3.47 6.08 -13.42
C THR A 55 3.95 6.63 -12.07
N ARG A 56 5.02 6.07 -11.49
CA ARG A 56 5.60 6.57 -10.24
C ARG A 56 6.05 8.02 -10.36
N ASN A 57 6.63 8.40 -11.50
CA ASN A 57 7.08 9.77 -11.76
C ASN A 57 5.93 10.79 -11.88
N LYS A 58 4.67 10.34 -11.93
CA LYS A 58 3.48 11.19 -11.86
C LYS A 58 2.99 11.41 -10.42
N CYS A 59 3.65 10.83 -9.43
CA CYS A 59 3.21 10.85 -8.04
C CYS A 59 4.19 11.60 -7.13
N SER A 60 3.65 12.25 -6.11
CA SER A 60 4.36 12.61 -4.89
C SER A 60 4.01 11.56 -3.83
N ILE A 61 4.90 10.58 -3.64
CA ILE A 61 4.61 9.38 -2.83
C ILE A 61 5.07 9.61 -1.40
N HIS A 62 4.15 9.40 -0.45
CA HIS A 62 4.41 9.45 0.99
C HIS A 62 4.11 8.07 1.57
N THR A 63 5.07 7.41 2.22
CA THR A 63 4.80 6.17 2.95
C THR A 63 4.68 6.47 4.43
N LEU A 64 3.71 5.86 5.10
CA LEU A 64 3.53 5.96 6.55
C LEU A 64 3.76 4.61 7.20
N ASN A 65 4.71 4.52 8.13
CA ASN A 65 4.98 3.29 8.87
C ASN A 65 5.23 3.57 10.36
N LEU A 66 5.05 2.55 11.19
CA LEU A 66 5.39 2.64 12.61
C LEU A 66 6.91 2.86 12.81
N PRO A 67 7.33 3.43 13.96
CA PRO A 67 8.75 3.55 14.31
C PRO A 67 9.51 2.22 14.17
N GLY A 68 10.78 2.27 13.75
CA GLY A 68 11.62 1.09 13.57
C GLY A 68 11.42 0.31 12.26
N VAL A 69 10.25 0.39 11.61
CA VAL A 69 9.98 -0.33 10.35
C VAL A 69 10.90 0.15 9.22
N LEU A 70 11.28 1.43 9.25
CA LEU A 70 12.05 2.09 8.19
C LEU A 70 13.57 2.05 8.40
N GLU A 71 14.04 1.59 9.57
CA GLU A 71 15.44 1.75 10.00
C GLU A 71 16.41 0.72 9.38
N ASN A 72 15.90 -0.38 8.82
CA ASN A 72 16.71 -1.48 8.30
C ASN A 72 16.28 -1.93 6.90
N LEU A 73 15.93 -0.98 6.03
CA LEU A 73 15.56 -1.32 4.66
C LEU A 73 16.77 -1.92 3.90
N PRO A 74 16.55 -2.82 2.94
CA PRO A 74 17.63 -3.43 2.14
C PRO A 74 18.38 -2.40 1.25
N PRO A 75 19.71 -2.50 1.08
CA PRO A 75 20.49 -1.58 0.25
C PRO A 75 20.01 -1.47 -1.19
N GLU A 76 19.45 -2.53 -1.76
CA GLU A 76 18.89 -2.53 -3.11
C GLU A 76 17.68 -1.60 -3.30
N GLU A 77 17.09 -1.09 -2.23
CA GLU A 77 15.95 -0.16 -2.26
C GLU A 77 16.36 1.32 -2.17
N GLU A 78 17.65 1.61 -2.03
CA GLU A 78 18.18 2.97 -1.84
C GLU A 78 17.75 3.96 -2.92
N SER A 79 17.68 3.51 -4.19
CA SER A 79 17.23 4.36 -5.28
C SER A 79 15.76 4.79 -5.15
N LEU A 80 14.90 3.91 -4.62
CA LEU A 80 13.49 4.22 -4.38
C LEU A 80 13.30 5.09 -3.15
N ARG A 81 14.13 4.92 -2.10
CA ARG A 81 14.07 5.77 -0.90
C ARG A 81 14.19 7.25 -1.25
N LYS A 82 15.04 7.58 -2.21
CA LYS A 82 15.24 8.96 -2.68
C LYS A 82 14.03 9.53 -3.45
N THR A 83 13.08 8.69 -3.83
CA THR A 83 11.89 9.08 -4.60
C THR A 83 10.61 9.07 -3.78
N VAL A 84 10.67 8.67 -2.50
CA VAL A 84 9.52 8.52 -1.61
C VAL A 84 9.76 9.28 -0.32
N ASN A 85 8.78 10.07 0.10
CA ASN A 85 8.81 10.71 1.41
C ASN A 85 8.40 9.70 2.48
N MET A 86 9.31 9.33 3.37
CA MET A 86 9.09 8.31 4.37
C MET A 86 8.73 8.94 5.71
N ILE A 87 7.54 8.62 6.22
CA ILE A 87 6.95 9.24 7.40
C ILE A 87 6.75 8.17 8.48
N THR A 88 7.15 8.51 9.70
CA THR A 88 6.86 7.70 10.89
C THR A 88 5.54 8.15 11.51
N GLY A 89 4.60 7.22 11.68
CA GLY A 89 3.33 7.50 12.34
C GLY A 89 2.40 6.28 12.40
N ASP A 90 1.27 6.46 13.08
CA ASP A 90 0.26 5.42 13.29
C ASP A 90 -0.94 5.67 12.38
N ALA A 91 -1.38 4.65 11.64
CA ALA A 91 -2.54 4.75 10.75
C ALA A 91 -3.83 5.15 11.48
N ARG A 92 -3.91 4.93 12.80
CA ARG A 92 -5.07 5.24 13.66
C ARG A 92 -5.13 6.72 14.06
N ASP A 93 -4.05 7.47 13.85
CA ASP A 93 -3.95 8.91 14.12
C ASP A 93 -3.10 9.58 13.02
N LEU A 94 -3.79 10.19 12.06
CA LEU A 94 -3.21 10.93 10.95
C LEU A 94 -3.38 12.44 11.15
N SER A 95 -3.48 12.90 12.40
CA SER A 95 -3.70 14.32 12.75
C SER A 95 -2.60 15.26 12.24
N MET A 96 -1.42 14.72 11.91
CA MET A 96 -0.34 15.45 11.24
C MET A 96 -0.68 15.90 9.81
N PHE A 97 -1.74 15.33 9.21
CA PHE A 97 -2.21 15.67 7.88
C PHE A 97 -3.56 16.38 7.92
N ALA A 98 -3.69 17.40 7.09
CA ALA A 98 -4.96 18.10 6.89
C ALA A 98 -5.98 17.19 6.18
N ASP A 99 -7.25 17.52 6.34
CA ASP A 99 -8.33 16.86 5.64
C ASP A 99 -8.13 16.99 4.12
N GLN A 100 -8.37 15.89 3.40
CA GLN A 100 -8.31 15.83 1.94
C GLN A 100 -6.97 16.29 1.33
N SER A 101 -5.86 16.23 2.09
CA SER A 101 -4.53 16.61 1.63
C SER A 101 -3.93 15.67 0.59
N PHE A 102 -4.42 14.42 0.50
CA PHE A 102 -3.97 13.43 -0.47
C PHE A 102 -5.03 13.15 -1.53
N ASP A 103 -4.58 13.05 -2.79
CA ASP A 103 -5.46 12.73 -3.92
C ASP A 103 -5.92 11.27 -3.90
N ILE A 104 -5.07 10.38 -3.37
CA ILE A 104 -5.37 8.98 -3.13
C ILE A 104 -4.60 8.44 -1.91
N VAL A 105 -5.30 7.70 -1.06
CA VAL A 105 -4.73 6.93 0.04
C VAL A 105 -4.72 5.46 -0.35
N ILE A 106 -3.56 4.82 -0.23
CA ILE A 106 -3.33 3.40 -0.48
C ILE A 106 -3.15 2.72 0.87
N CYS A 107 -3.81 1.58 1.08
CA CYS A 107 -3.64 0.73 2.25
C CYS A 107 -3.71 -0.73 1.79
N ASN A 108 -2.55 -1.37 1.64
CA ASN A 108 -2.45 -2.73 1.15
C ASN A 108 -1.95 -3.68 2.24
N SER A 109 -2.82 -4.59 2.69
CA SER A 109 -2.51 -5.62 3.70
C SER A 109 -2.03 -5.06 5.04
N VAL A 110 -2.67 -3.98 5.50
CA VAL A 110 -2.27 -3.26 6.72
C VAL A 110 -3.46 -3.01 7.64
N ILE A 111 -4.64 -2.73 7.08
CA ILE A 111 -5.82 -2.37 7.86
C ILE A 111 -6.21 -3.47 8.86
N GLU A 112 -5.99 -4.74 8.52
CA GLU A 112 -6.22 -5.91 9.36
C GLU A 112 -5.17 -6.09 10.48
N HIS A 113 -4.06 -5.34 10.43
CA HIS A 113 -2.95 -5.45 11.37
C HIS A 113 -2.85 -4.26 12.33
N VAL A 114 -3.74 -3.27 12.23
CA VAL A 114 -3.69 -2.06 13.08
C VAL A 114 -4.23 -2.27 14.51
N GLY A 115 -4.84 -3.43 14.78
CA GLY A 115 -5.39 -3.76 16.10
C GLY A 115 -6.74 -4.46 16.00
N ASN A 116 -7.63 -4.17 16.95
CA ASN A 116 -8.98 -4.74 16.97
C ASN A 116 -9.94 -3.97 16.01
N TRP A 117 -11.19 -4.41 15.94
CA TRP A 117 -12.20 -3.78 15.08
C TRP A 117 -12.37 -2.26 15.29
N LEU A 118 -12.28 -1.77 16.53
CA LEU A 118 -12.38 -0.32 16.80
C LEU A 118 -11.15 0.42 16.25
N ASP A 119 -9.98 -0.19 16.34
CA ASP A 119 -8.74 0.35 15.77
C ASP A 119 -8.78 0.36 14.24
N MET A 120 -9.28 -0.72 13.62
CA MET A 120 -9.52 -0.79 12.17
C MET A 120 -10.46 0.33 11.71
N ARG A 121 -11.56 0.55 12.45
CA ARG A 121 -12.50 1.66 12.17
C ARG A 121 -11.84 3.03 12.31
N LYS A 122 -11.00 3.25 13.32
CA LYS A 122 -10.25 4.51 13.48
C LYS A 122 -9.33 4.75 12.29
N ALA A 123 -8.51 3.76 11.92
CA ALA A 123 -7.61 3.88 10.79
C ALA A 123 -8.34 4.11 9.46
N ALA A 124 -9.46 3.42 9.22
CA ALA A 124 -10.29 3.64 8.04
C ALA A 124 -10.91 5.05 8.00
N ASN A 125 -11.33 5.58 9.16
CA ASN A 125 -11.85 6.94 9.26
C ASN A 125 -10.77 7.98 8.98
N GLU A 126 -9.58 7.79 9.54
CA GLU A 126 -8.45 8.70 9.31
C GLU A 126 -8.03 8.69 7.84
N ALA A 127 -7.89 7.52 7.22
CA ALA A 127 -7.59 7.42 5.79
C ALA A 127 -8.66 8.10 4.91
N ARG A 128 -9.94 7.96 5.26
CA ARG A 128 -11.05 8.64 4.57
C ARG A 128 -11.02 10.16 4.79
N ARG A 129 -10.61 10.62 5.97
CA ARG A 129 -10.52 12.05 6.30
C ARG A 129 -9.42 12.73 5.47
N VAL A 130 -8.22 12.16 5.46
CA VAL A 130 -7.05 12.77 4.78
C VAL A 130 -7.04 12.55 3.27
N GLY A 131 -7.77 11.53 2.78
CA GLY A 131 -7.79 11.15 1.36
C GLY A 131 -9.04 11.56 0.61
N LYS A 132 -8.89 12.07 -0.61
CA LYS A 132 -10.00 12.27 -1.56
C LYS A 132 -10.55 10.96 -2.10
N ARG A 133 -9.70 9.93 -2.20
CA ARG A 133 -10.00 8.59 -2.72
C ARG A 133 -9.21 7.54 -1.94
N GLY A 134 -9.71 6.30 -1.93
CA GLY A 134 -9.06 5.16 -1.28
C GLY A 134 -8.80 4.01 -2.24
N TRP A 135 -7.63 3.39 -2.12
CA TRP A 135 -7.29 2.08 -2.69
C TRP A 135 -6.95 1.15 -1.54
N PHE A 136 -7.87 0.24 -1.22
CA PHE A 136 -7.74 -0.67 -0.08
C PHE A 136 -7.67 -2.12 -0.57
N GLN A 137 -6.72 -2.85 -0.04
CA GLN A 137 -6.59 -4.29 -0.23
C GLN A 137 -6.48 -4.94 1.14
N ALA A 138 -7.45 -5.77 1.48
CA ALA A 138 -7.41 -6.68 2.60
C ALA A 138 -7.48 -8.13 2.07
N PRO A 139 -7.04 -9.14 2.85
CA PRO A 139 -7.25 -10.54 2.54
C PRO A 139 -8.73 -10.83 2.34
N ALA A 140 -9.05 -11.60 1.31
CA ALA A 140 -10.40 -12.14 1.11
C ALA A 140 -10.37 -13.61 1.54
N PHE A 141 -11.11 -13.95 2.60
CA PHE A 141 -11.14 -15.32 3.12
C PHE A 141 -11.61 -16.30 2.04
N GLU A 142 -12.54 -15.90 1.19
CA GLU A 142 -13.15 -16.72 0.14
C GLU A 142 -12.22 -17.01 -1.04
N PHE A 143 -11.05 -16.37 -1.11
CA PHE A 143 -10.13 -16.56 -2.22
C PHE A 143 -9.47 -17.96 -2.13
N PRO A 144 -9.47 -18.78 -3.19
CA PRO A 144 -9.08 -20.20 -3.08
C PRO A 144 -7.57 -20.44 -2.96
N LEU A 145 -6.75 -19.39 -3.09
CA LEU A 145 -5.29 -19.48 -3.11
C LEU A 145 -4.68 -18.57 -2.05
N GLU A 146 -3.94 -19.15 -1.12
CA GLU A 146 -3.24 -18.37 -0.10
C GLU A 146 -2.05 -17.62 -0.74
N GLN A 147 -1.94 -16.32 -0.47
CA GLN A 147 -1.06 -15.41 -1.21
C GLN A 147 0.41 -15.44 -0.76
N HIS A 148 0.69 -15.88 0.46
CA HIS A 148 2.03 -15.92 1.05
C HIS A 148 2.82 -17.17 0.66
N PHE A 149 2.14 -18.30 0.45
CA PHE A 149 2.70 -19.60 0.11
C PHE A 149 2.29 -20.07 -1.28
N LEU A 150 1.28 -19.45 -1.91
CA LEU A 150 0.68 -19.89 -3.18
C LEU A 150 0.18 -21.34 -3.10
N LEU A 151 -0.27 -21.74 -1.90
CA LEU A 151 -0.88 -23.03 -1.65
C LEU A 151 -2.40 -22.90 -1.67
N PRO A 152 -3.12 -23.79 -2.37
CA PRO A 152 -4.58 -23.80 -2.36
C PRO A 152 -5.11 -24.04 -0.94
N PHE A 153 -6.13 -23.28 -0.56
CA PHE A 153 -7.00 -23.53 0.61
C PHE A 153 -6.34 -23.55 2.00
N ILE A 154 -5.04 -23.29 2.13
CA ILE A 154 -4.34 -23.49 3.42
C ILE A 154 -4.84 -22.51 4.51
N HIS A 155 -5.27 -21.29 4.15
CA HIS A 155 -5.81 -20.32 5.11
C HIS A 155 -7.21 -20.67 5.61
N TRP A 156 -7.92 -21.63 5.01
CA TRP A 156 -9.19 -22.16 5.53
C TRP A 156 -9.01 -23.15 6.68
N LEU A 157 -7.79 -23.61 6.94
CA LEU A 157 -7.48 -24.46 8.08
C LEU A 157 -7.28 -23.67 9.38
N ALA A 158 -7.18 -22.34 9.28
CA ALA A 158 -7.10 -21.45 10.43
C ALA A 158 -8.49 -20.89 10.76
N ASP A 159 -8.74 -20.59 12.03
CA ASP A 159 -9.96 -19.90 12.42
C ASP A 159 -10.04 -18.53 11.73
N PRO A 160 -11.15 -18.19 11.06
CA PRO A 160 -11.36 -16.85 10.55
C PRO A 160 -11.36 -15.85 11.72
N LEU A 161 -10.66 -14.72 11.53
CA LEU A 161 -10.65 -13.58 12.47
C LEU A 161 -12.06 -13.03 12.74
#